data_AF-A0A7J5QIH8-F1
#
_entry.id   AF-A0A7J5QIH8-F1
#
_cell.length_a   1.000
_cell.length_b   1.000
_cell.length_c   1.000
_cell.angle_alpha   90.00
_cell.angle_beta   90.00
_cell.angle_gamma   90.00
#
_symmetry.space_group_name_H-M   'P 1'
#
loop_
_entity.id
_entity.type
_entity.pdbx_description
1 polymer ?
#
loop_
_entity_poly.entity_id
_entity_poly.type
_entity_poly.pdbx_seq_one_letter_code
_entity_poly.pdbx_strand_id
1 'polypeptide(L)' 'MEVNRTEKITFRCTALEKAALAEQAARCGISTSEYCRTLALGGRPKERYTEEERELFREIARLKGTLQR' A
#
# COMPACT_ATOMS: atom_id res chain seq x y z
N MET A 1 -23.49 2.80 -2.29
CA MET A 1 -23.84 1.54 -2.97
C MET A 1 -22.67 0.59 -2.78
N GLU A 2 -22.86 -0.50 -2.06
CA GLU A 2 -21.80 -1.48 -1.81
C GLU A 2 -21.55 -2.26 -3.11
N VAL A 3 -20.33 -2.21 -3.63
CA VAL A 3 -20.00 -2.84 -4.92
C VAL A 3 -19.70 -4.33 -4.68
N ASN A 4 -20.67 -5.18 -4.99
CA ASN A 4 -20.49 -6.63 -4.97
C ASN A 4 -19.71 -7.08 -6.20
N ARG A 5 -18.52 -7.64 -5.98
CA ARG A 5 -17.62 -8.12 -7.03
C ARG A 5 -17.84 -9.63 -7.20
N THR A 6 -18.57 -10.02 -8.25
CA THR A 6 -18.96 -11.42 -8.52
C THR A 6 -18.02 -12.14 -9.48
N GLU A 7 -17.39 -11.41 -10.41
CA GLU A 7 -16.51 -11.97 -11.43
C GLU A 7 -15.10 -12.26 -10.90
N LYS A 8 -14.53 -13.40 -11.31
CA LYS A 8 -13.19 -13.86 -10.88
C LYS A 8 -12.21 -13.93 -12.05
N ILE A 9 -11.02 -13.37 -11.85
CA ILE A 9 -9.88 -13.47 -12.77
C ILE A 9 -8.81 -14.34 -12.11
N THR A 10 -8.26 -15.31 -12.85
CA THR A 10 -7.14 -16.16 -12.41
C THR A 10 -6.02 -16.13 -13.44
N PHE A 11 -4.78 -15.95 -13.00
CA PHE A 11 -3.59 -15.98 -13.85
C PHE A 11 -2.50 -16.84 -13.21
N ARG A 12 -1.57 -17.34 -14.04
CA ARG A 12 -0.41 -18.09 -13.58
C ARG A 12 0.69 -17.12 -13.16
N CYS A 13 1.36 -17.44 -12.07
CA CYS A 13 2.54 -16.74 -11.58
C CYS A 13 3.46 -17.76 -10.90
N THR A 14 4.74 -17.41 -10.81
CA THR A 14 5.72 -18.12 -10.01
C THR A 14 5.48 -17.90 -8.51
N ALA A 15 6.11 -18.71 -7.68
CA ALA A 15 6.04 -18.54 -6.22
C ALA A 15 6.60 -17.18 -5.78
N LEU A 16 7.67 -16.71 -6.42
CA LEU A 16 8.30 -15.43 -6.11
C LEU A 16 7.42 -14.24 -6.50
N GLU A 17 6.81 -14.28 -7.69
CA GLU A 17 5.85 -13.23 -8.12
C GLU A 17 4.66 -13.15 -7.17
N LYS A 18 4.13 -14.30 -6.74
CA LYS A 18 3.02 -14.34 -5.77
C LYS A 18 3.42 -13.73 -4.42
N ALA A 19 4.62 -14.02 -3.93
CA ALA A 19 5.15 -13.46 -2.70
C ALA A 19 5.35 -11.94 -2.80
N ALA A 20 5.94 -11.47 -3.91
CA ALA A 20 6.15 -10.05 -4.17
C ALA A 20 4.83 -9.26 -4.20
N LEU A 21 3.80 -9.78 -4.87
CA LEU A 21 2.46 -9.16 -4.90
C LEU A 21 1.83 -9.09 -3.50
N ALA A 22 2.03 -10.13 -2.68
CA ALA A 22 1.54 -10.16 -1.31
C ALA A 22 2.24 -9.13 -0.42
N GLU A 23 3.56 -9.03 -0.53
CA GLU A 23 4.35 -8.07 0.22
C GLU A 23 4.01 -6.62 -0.17
N GLN A 24 3.94 -6.32 -1.46
CA GLN A 24 3.58 -4.98 -1.95
C GLN A 24 2.18 -4.56 -1.51
N ALA A 25 1.20 -5.48 -1.59
CA ALA A 25 -0.15 -5.23 -1.09
C ALA A 25 -0.16 -4.92 0.42
N ALA A 26 0.63 -5.67 1.20
CA ALA A 26 0.80 -5.46 2.64
C ALA A 26 1.44 -4.09 2.95
N ARG A 27 2.47 -3.68 2.20
CA ARG A 27 3.09 -2.34 2.32
C ARG A 27 2.08 -1.23 2.03
N CYS A 28 1.18 -1.42 1.07
CA CYS A 28 0.09 -0.48 0.79
C CYS A 28 -1.08 -0.57 1.79
N GLY A 29 -1.12 -1.60 2.64
CA GLY A 29 -2.20 -1.84 3.60
C GLY A 29 -3.53 -2.22 2.96
N ILE A 30 -3.49 -2.92 1.81
CA ILE A 30 -4.67 -3.38 1.05
C ILE A 30 -4.55 -4.87 0.73
N SER A 31 -5.66 -5.50 0.34
CA SER A 31 -5.63 -6.91 -0.08
C SER A 31 -4.88 -7.09 -1.40
N THR A 32 -4.33 -8.28 -1.64
CA THR A 32 -3.66 -8.62 -2.92
C THR A 32 -4.58 -8.43 -4.13
N SER A 33 -5.85 -8.83 -4.02
CA SER A 33 -6.83 -8.62 -5.09
C SER A 33 -7.09 -7.14 -5.36
N GLU A 34 -7.07 -6.29 -4.33
CA GLU A 34 -7.24 -4.85 -4.49
C GLU A 34 -5.99 -4.18 -5.05
N TYR A 35 -4.81 -4.62 -4.63
CA TYR A 35 -3.53 -4.18 -5.19
C TYR A 35 -3.45 -4.48 -6.69
N CYS A 36 -3.68 -5.73 -7.09
CA CYS A 36 -3.68 -6.14 -8.50
C CYS A 36 -4.76 -5.41 -9.31
N ARG A 37 -5.97 -5.22 -8.76
CA ARG A 37 -7.05 -4.48 -9.42
C ARG A 37 -6.66 -3.02 -9.64
N THR A 38 -6.08 -2.37 -8.64
CA THR A 38 -5.68 -0.96 -8.71
C THR A 38 -4.65 -0.77 -9.81
N LEU A 39 -3.62 -1.64 -9.85
CA LEU A 39 -2.61 -1.62 -10.92
C LEU A 39 -3.21 -1.88 -12.30
N ALA A 40 -4.06 -2.91 -12.44
CA ALA A 40 -4.67 -3.28 -13.73
C ALA A 40 -5.61 -2.19 -14.28
N LEU A 41 -6.19 -1.36 -13.42
CA LEU A 41 -7.04 -0.22 -13.80
C LEU A 41 -6.26 1.11 -13.88
N GLY A 42 -4.91 1.07 -13.87
CA GLY A 42 -4.04 2.24 -14.04
C GLY A 42 -3.81 3.09 -12.78
N GLY A 43 -4.29 2.62 -11.62
CA GLY A 43 -4.02 3.24 -10.33
C GLY A 43 -2.59 3.01 -9.85
N ARG A 44 -2.11 3.89 -8.97
CA ARG A 44 -0.79 3.81 -8.33
C ARG A 44 -0.97 3.64 -6.81
N PRO A 45 -1.03 2.41 -6.29
CA PRO A 45 -1.16 2.19 -4.85
C PRO A 45 0.07 2.76 -4.14
N LYS A 46 -0.16 3.64 -3.15
CA LYS A 46 0.93 4.27 -2.39
C LYS A 46 1.30 3.37 -1.22
N GLU A 47 2.60 3.15 -1.04
CA GLU A 47 3.11 2.49 0.16
C GLU A 47 2.74 3.32 1.40
N ARG A 48 2.31 2.63 2.46
CA ARG A 48 2.15 3.27 3.76
C ARG A 48 3.53 3.43 4.37
N TYR A 49 3.76 4.60 4.95
CA TYR A 49 4.93 4.79 5.79
C TYR A 49 4.93 3.74 6.91
N THR A 50 6.11 3.17 7.17
CA THR A 50 6.34 2.32 8.33
C THR A 50 6.08 3.11 9.62
N GLU A 51 5.89 2.42 10.74
CA GLU A 51 5.68 3.14 12.00
C GLU A 51 6.91 3.96 12.40
N GLU A 52 8.11 3.46 12.08
CA GLU A 52 9.38 4.15 12.24
C GLU A 52 9.44 5.45 11.41
N GLU A 53 9.08 5.38 10.12
CA GLU A 53 9.03 6.56 9.25
C GLU A 53 8.02 7.59 9.76
N ARG A 54 6.86 7.14 10.26
CA ARG A 54 5.85 8.03 10.85
C ARG A 54 6.37 8.71 12.11
N GLU A 55 7.10 8.00 12.95
CA GLU A 55 7.68 8.54 14.16
C GLU A 55 8.72 9.61 13.85
N LEU A 56 9.61 9.33 12.88
CA LEU A 56 10.56 10.31 12.35
C LEU A 56 9.87 11.57 11.82
N PHE A 57 8.78 11.41 11.05
CA PHE A 57 8.02 12.57 10.57
C PHE A 57 7.39 13.39 11.70
N ARG A 58 6.90 12.73 12.77
CA ARG A 58 6.38 13.42 13.97
C ARG A 58 7.50 14.18 14.68
N GLU A 59 8.68 13.59 14.79
CA GLU A 59 9.84 14.23 15.43
C GLU A 59 10.31 15.46 14.65
N ILE A 60 10.45 15.33 13.33
CA ILE A 60 10.78 16.46 12.44
C ILE A 60 9.76 17.59 12.59
N ALA A 61 8.46 17.28 12.64
CA ALA A 61 7.41 18.27 12.84
C ALA A 61 7.53 19.00 14.19
N ARG A 62 7.87 18.28 15.26
CA ARG A 62 8.14 18.88 16.58
C ARG A 62 9.35 19.80 16.55
N LEU A 63 10.47 19.34 16.00
CA LEU A 63 11.71 20.11 15.88
C LEU A 63 11.49 21.40 15.08
N LYS A 64 10.80 21.32 13.94
CA LYS A 64 10.44 22.48 13.13
C LYS A 64 9.61 23.49 13.94
N GLY A 65 8.62 23.02 14.72
CA GLY A 65 7.80 23.88 15.57
C GLY A 65 8.57 24.57 16.70
N THR A 66 9.66 23.96 17.18
CA THR A 66 10.57 24.56 18.16
C THR A 66 11.48 25.61 17.53
N LEU A 67 12.00 25.36 16.32
CA LEU A 67 12.89 26.26 15.58
C LEU A 67 12.20 27.50 14.99
N GLN A 68 10.87 27.49 14.86
CA GLN A 68 10.07 28.60 14.35
C GLN A 68 9.56 29.56 15.44
N ARG A 69 9.93 29.34 16.71
CA ARG A 69 9.73 30.30 17.81
C ARG A 69 11.04 31.01 18.11
#